data_AF-A0A965PYY0-F1
#
_entry.id   AF-A0A965PYY0-F1
#
_cell.length_a   1.000
_cell.length_b   1.000
_cell.length_c   1.000
_cell.angle_alpha   90.00
_cell.angle_beta   90.00
_cell.angle_gamma   90.00
#
_symmetry.space_group_name_H-M   'P 1'
#
loop_
_entity.id
_entity.type
_entity.pdbx_description
1 polymer ?
#
loop_
_entity_poly.entity_id
_entity_poly.type
_entity_poly.pdbx_seq_one_letter_code
_entity_poly.pdbx_strand_id
1 'polypeptide(L)' 'HTAICTEQRGSLVRRMQCVHCKGISENVTTQPAQCAHCGLWLLVRDHYSRRIGAFQGVCIHAEEPGNIPPAVETFV' A
#
# COMPACT_ATOMS: atom_id res chain seq x y z
N HIS A 1 -20.76 -8.97 17.28
CA HIS A 1 -19.86 -8.83 16.13
C HIS A 1 -18.46 -8.54 16.67
N THR A 2 -17.75 -9.57 17.10
CA THR A 2 -16.41 -9.45 17.70
C THR A 2 -15.40 -9.26 16.58
N ALA A 3 -15.01 -8.00 16.31
CA ALA A 3 -13.89 -7.73 15.43
C ALA A 3 -12.61 -8.17 16.16
N ILE A 4 -12.05 -9.29 15.74
CA ILE A 4 -10.71 -9.71 16.15
C ILE A 4 -9.75 -8.74 15.48
N CYS A 5 -9.20 -7.79 16.25
CA CYS A 5 -8.01 -7.05 15.84
C CYS A 5 -6.88 -8.06 15.71
N THR A 6 -6.77 -8.64 14.52
CA THR A 6 -5.69 -9.57 14.21
C THR A 6 -4.48 -8.68 14.06
N GLU A 7 -3.59 -8.66 15.05
CA GLU A 7 -2.30 -8.02 14.93
C GLU A 7 -1.64 -8.58 13.67
N GLN A 8 -1.47 -7.73 12.66
CA GLN A 8 -0.75 -8.13 11.47
C GLN A 8 0.72 -8.30 11.81
N ARG A 9 1.11 -9.50 12.23
CA ARG A 9 2.47 -10.00 12.04
C ARG A 9 2.66 -10.37 10.57
N GLY A 10 2.64 -9.36 9.71
CA GLY A 10 2.82 -9.51 8.27
C GLY A 10 4.26 -9.19 7.90
N SER A 11 4.88 -10.12 7.16
CA SER A 11 6.20 -10.05 6.51
C SER A 11 6.70 -8.63 6.17
N LEU A 12 8.02 -8.45 6.30
CA LEU A 12 8.82 -7.27 5.93
C LEU A 12 8.48 -6.69 4.53
N VAL A 13 7.87 -7.50 3.66
CA VAL A 13 7.54 -7.15 2.29
C VAL A 13 6.05 -7.37 2.04
N ARG A 14 5.32 -6.29 1.72
CA ARG A 14 3.88 -6.32 1.42
C ARG A 14 3.63 -6.33 -0.10
N ARG A 15 2.57 -7.03 -0.53
CA ARG A 15 2.02 -6.89 -1.90
C ARG A 15 0.93 -5.83 -1.88
N MET A 16 0.99 -4.89 -2.80
CA MET A 16 0.15 -3.69 -2.83
C MET A 16 -0.65 -3.64 -4.14
N GLN A 17 -1.97 -3.57 -4.07
CA GLN A 17 -2.83 -3.33 -5.22
C GLN A 17 -3.15 -1.85 -5.36
N CYS A 18 -2.82 -1.25 -6.50
CA CYS A 18 -3.22 0.11 -6.81
C CYS A 18 -4.73 0.23 -7.03
N VAL A 19 -5.42 1.16 -6.36
CA VAL A 19 -6.85 1.39 -6.59
C VAL A 19 -7.15 2.00 -7.97
N HIS A 20 -6.18 2.71 -8.58
CA HIS A 20 -6.32 3.39 -9.86
C HIS A 20 -6.24 2.41 -11.04
N CYS A 21 -5.13 1.69 -11.18
CA CYS A 21 -4.92 0.77 -12.32
C CYS A 21 -5.18 -0.71 -11.98
N LYS A 22 -5.51 -1.05 -10.72
CA LYS A 22 -5.66 -2.42 -10.20
C LYS A 22 -4.40 -3.30 -10.31
N GLY A 23 -3.28 -2.74 -10.77
CA GLY A 23 -1.99 -3.41 -10.82
C GLY A 23 -1.45 -3.73 -9.42
N ILE A 24 -0.71 -4.83 -9.32
CA ILE A 24 -0.14 -5.31 -8.07
C ILE A 24 1.37 -5.00 -8.08
N SER A 25 1.82 -4.23 -7.10
CA SER A 25 3.23 -3.97 -6.83
C SER A 25 3.71 -4.91 -5.74
N GLU A 26 4.70 -5.73 -6.07
CA GLU A 26 5.32 -6.67 -5.15
C GLU A 26 6.46 -6.00 -4.39
N ASN A 27 6.89 -6.63 -3.29
CA ASN A 27 8.05 -6.22 -2.50
C ASN A 27 8.00 -4.78 -1.95
N VAL A 28 6.83 -4.32 -1.51
CA VAL A 28 6.70 -2.99 -0.90
C VAL A 28 7.16 -3.03 0.56
N THR A 29 8.26 -2.32 0.84
CA THR A 29 8.88 -2.18 2.18
C THR A 29 8.74 -0.75 2.75
N THR A 30 8.50 0.22 1.88
CA THR A 30 8.43 1.64 2.22
C THR A 30 7.03 2.20 2.08
N GLN A 31 6.74 3.26 2.83
CA GLN A 31 5.53 4.06 2.68
C GLN A 31 5.90 5.55 2.60
N PRO A 32 5.35 6.31 1.63
CA PRO A 32 4.54 5.87 0.50
C PRO A 32 5.31 4.99 -0.51
N ALA A 33 4.58 4.21 -1.31
CA ALA A 33 5.14 3.30 -2.30
C ALA A 33 4.70 3.70 -3.70
N GLN A 34 5.61 3.59 -4.67
CA GLN A 34 5.30 3.88 -6.07
C GLN A 34 4.69 2.65 -6.75
N CYS A 35 3.58 2.85 -7.47
CA CYS A 35 3.00 1.78 -8.28
C CYS A 35 3.86 1.48 -9.51
N ALA A 36 4.25 0.22 -9.70
CA ALA A 36 5.03 -0.22 -10.87
C ALA A 36 4.29 -0.07 -12.22
N HIS A 37 2.96 0.05 -12.21
CA HIS A 37 2.16 0.12 -13.44
C HIS A 37 1.81 1.54 -13.87
N CYS A 38 1.39 2.40 -12.94
CA CYS A 38 0.98 3.77 -13.25
C CYS A 38 1.93 4.85 -12.74
N GLY A 39 2.99 4.49 -12.00
CA GLY A 39 3.97 5.42 -11.46
C GLY A 39 3.45 6.34 -10.35
N LEU A 40 2.18 6.21 -9.95
CA LEU A 40 1.59 7.01 -8.87
C LEU A 40 2.14 6.61 -7.51
N TRP A 41 2.33 7.61 -6.65
CA TRP A 41 2.64 7.41 -5.25
C TRP A 41 1.38 7.07 -4.46
N LEU A 42 1.43 5.93 -3.79
CA LEU A 42 0.31 5.36 -3.09
C LEU A 42 0.65 5.13 -1.62
N LEU A 43 -0.31 5.45 -0.77
CA LEU A 43 -0.33 5.07 0.63
C LEU A 43 -0.84 3.62 0.74
N VAL A 44 -0.01 2.73 1.25
CA VAL A 44 -0.37 1.34 1.53
C VAL A 44 -1.25 1.33 2.78
N ARG A 45 -2.51 0.93 2.65
CA ARG A 45 -3.41 0.79 3.80
C ARG A 45 -3.27 -0.61 4.38
N ASP A 46 -3.52 -0.75 5.68
CA ASP A 46 -3.54 -2.06 6.37
C ASP A 46 -4.80 -2.91 6.04
N HIS A 47 -5.53 -2.54 4.97
CA HIS A 47 -6.65 -3.32 4.49
C HIS A 47 -6.16 -4.41 3.53
N TYR A 48 -5.94 -5.61 4.06
CA TYR A 48 -5.59 -6.79 3.27
C TYR A 48 -6.83 -7.42 2.63
N SER A 49 -6.85 -7.49 1.30
CA SER A 49 -7.90 -8.19 0.57
C SER A 49 -7.52 -9.66 0.37
N ARG A 50 -8.24 -10.57 1.02
CA ARG A 50 -8.04 -12.03 0.86
C ARG A 50 -8.30 -12.50 -0.57
N ARG A 51 -9.26 -11.91 -1.28
CA ARG A 51 -9.61 -12.26 -2.65
C ARG A 51 -8.47 -11.92 -3.64
N ILE A 52 -7.75 -10.84 -3.37
CA ILE A 52 -6.74 -10.28 -4.27
C ILE A 52 -5.33 -10.70 -3.82
N GLY A 53 -5.15 -11.07 -2.55
CA GLY A 53 -3.86 -11.44 -1.98
C GLY A 53 -2.93 -10.25 -1.77
N ALA A 54 -3.48 -9.04 -1.61
CA ALA A 54 -2.72 -7.80 -1.53
C ALA A 54 -3.41 -6.74 -0.63
N PHE A 55 -2.60 -5.82 -0.12
CA PHE A 55 -3.00 -4.61 0.57
C PHE A 55 -3.50 -3.57 -0.42
N GLN A 56 -4.46 -2.72 -0.03
CA GLN A 56 -4.93 -1.65 -0.91
C GLN A 56 -4.03 -0.42 -0.86
N GLY A 57 -3.61 0.03 -2.04
CA GLY A 57 -2.85 1.25 -2.26
C GLY A 57 -3.70 2.38 -2.80
N VAL A 58 -3.86 3.43 -1.99
CA VAL A 58 -4.65 4.61 -2.34
C VAL A 58 -3.73 5.77 -2.66
N CYS A 59 -4.08 6.62 -3.63
CA CYS A 59 -3.27 7.80 -3.94
C CYS A 59 -3.09 8.66 -2.68
N ILE A 60 -1.83 9.01 -2.37
CA ILE A 60 -1.51 9.86 -1.22
C ILE A 60 -1.90 11.32 -1.45
N HIS A 61 -1.91 11.76 -2.72
CA HIS A 61 -2.30 13.11 -3.10
C HIS A 61 -3.39 13.05 -4.17
N ALA A 62 -4.58 13.52 -3.83
CA ALA A 62 -5.63 13.79 -4.80
C ALA A 62 -5.53 15.22 -5.35
N GLU A 63 -4.91 16.15 -4.62
CA GLU A 63 -4.99 17.60 -4.93
C GLU A 63 -3.63 18.25 -5.32
N GLU A 64 -2.48 17.74 -4.85
CA GLU A 64 -1.15 18.27 -5.19
C GLU A 64 -0.12 17.16 -5.48
N PRO A 65 0.18 16.85 -6.75
CA PRO A 65 1.07 15.75 -7.14
C PRO A 65 2.57 15.96 -6.84
N GLY A 66 2.97 17.01 -6.11
CA GLY A 66 4.37 17.39 -5.90
C GLY A 66 4.91 17.26 -4.47
N ASN A 67 4.06 17.09 -3.46
CA ASN A 67 4.48 17.08 -2.05
C ASN A 67 4.53 15.66 -1.48
N ILE A 68 5.36 14.80 -2.08
CA ILE A 68 5.52 13.43 -1.60
C ILE A 68 6.47 13.46 -0.41
N PRO A 69 6.02 13.12 0.82
CA PRO A 69 6.93 12.98 1.95
C PRO A 69 7.94 11.85 1.65
N PRO A 70 9.17 11.94 2.20
CA PRO A 70 10.20 10.93 1.95
C PRO A 70 9.67 9.53 2.29
N ALA A 71 9.95 8.55 1.43
CA ALA A 71 9.56 7.18 1.65
C ALA A 71 10.28 6.62 2.89
N VAL A 72 9.52 6.28 3.92
CA VAL A 72 10.06 5.72 5.16
C VAL A 72 9.86 4.21 5.14
N GLU A 73 10.90 3.45 5.46
CA GLU A 73 10.83 2.01 5.73
C GLU A 73 9.95 1.79 6.96
N THR A 74 8.67 1.51 6.73
CA THR A 74 7.65 1.38 7.79
C THR A 74 7.24 -0.07 8.01
N PHE A 75 7.59 -0.95 7.05
CA PHE A 75 7.25 -2.36 7.09
C PHE A 75 8.48 -3.18 7.51
N VAL A 76 8.90 -3.01 8.77
CA VAL A 76 9.99 -3.77 9.42
C VAL A 76 9.43 -4.73 10.46
#